data_AF-A0A3D2TP66-F1
#
_entry.id   AF-A0A3D2TP66-F1
#
_cell.length_a   1.000
_cell.length_b   1.000
_cell.length_c   1.000
_cell.angle_alpha   90.00
_cell.angle_beta   90.00
_cell.angle_gamma   90.00
#
_symmetry.space_group_name_H-M   'P 1'
#
loop_
_entity.id
_entity.type
_entity.pdbx_description
1 polymer ?
#
loop_
_entity_poly.entity_id
_entity_poly.type
_entity_poly.pdbx_seq_one_letter_code
_entity_poly.pdbx_strand_id
1 'polypeptide(L)'
;MFTRQKSLRWQFRCERISWRIFIFPVVLTLVNALTIPNAFAQRYETLSAKMGDKASKTLWRTAAQALNNPATYQTDKGEIDAFFMKYYFPKMTETNPNELGQLGKRREDLLKWLRGAKVPEAQQHLTGLTLKAMRVISRHNFHPAVRYNAALILGFLNNQYATAAQPPVPLPEGTLALIELMEESEFTIKGKTIKVPASVRVASLVGLQRHARFGITENNAPRVTKACLEIITSKEPREEITRSVHHWMKCMAARVLAHQHGKALPTDIQSALTGLIADNQMGLEDRCCAAEILDHISYAKAAALDGTDAVLTLGKLAQDVLEEEAKESEEFEQDAIKRGPGTNRGFGGRNNFELATPQYPRRRLLNRLTCITRGSNSLVHGLSDESKQNMQKLVDTLTPTMTQVANKKTGSLEVTGAVIELKSTVDTLVNSWKQPSTEATDEAPEDGDIDFAG
;
A
#
# COMPACT_ATOMS: atom_id res chain seq x y z
N MET A 1 19.38 67.09 -13.90
CA MET A 1 18.98 66.07 -12.90
C MET A 1 20.21 65.23 -12.60
N PHE A 2 20.96 65.63 -11.58
CA PHE A 2 22.28 65.10 -11.24
C PHE A 2 22.19 64.25 -9.97
N THR A 3 23.16 63.35 -9.83
CA THR A 3 23.58 62.59 -8.65
C THR A 3 22.91 61.23 -8.35
N ARG A 4 23.72 60.18 -8.51
CA ARG A 4 23.71 58.98 -7.68
C ARG A 4 25.13 58.77 -7.12
N GLN A 5 25.21 58.72 -5.79
CA GLN A 5 26.27 58.25 -4.89
C GLN A 5 25.49 57.73 -3.67
N LYS A 6 25.78 56.67 -2.92
CA LYS A 6 26.94 55.81 -2.61
C LYS A 6 26.35 54.51 -1.96
N SER A 7 26.84 53.32 -2.30
CA SER A 7 27.75 52.44 -1.52
C SER A 7 27.12 51.52 -0.45
N LEU A 8 27.49 50.22 -0.49
CA LEU A 8 27.95 49.32 0.60
C LEU A 8 27.85 47.85 0.10
N ARG A 9 28.95 47.19 -0.30
CA ARG A 9 29.77 46.19 0.44
C ARG A 9 28.92 45.21 1.28
N TRP A 10 28.95 43.88 1.07
CA TRP A 10 30.06 42.97 1.43
C TRP A 10 30.04 41.65 0.62
N GLN A 11 31.24 41.12 0.32
CA GLN A 11 31.51 39.88 -0.41
C GLN A 11 31.82 38.70 0.53
N PHE A 12 31.42 37.51 0.09
CA PHE A 12 31.82 36.20 0.62
C PHE A 12 33.32 35.94 0.38
N ARG A 13 34.01 35.46 1.42
CA ARG A 13 35.36 34.87 1.32
C ARG A 13 35.24 33.40 0.94
N CYS A 14 35.90 33.03 -0.15
CA CYS A 14 36.16 31.67 -0.59
C CYS A 14 37.70 31.57 -0.68
N GLU A 15 38.33 30.72 0.14
CA GLU A 15 39.78 30.54 0.13
C GLU A 15 40.21 29.46 -0.87
N ARG A 16 41.16 29.86 -1.73
CA ARG A 16 41.94 29.05 -2.67
C ARG A 16 43.13 28.43 -1.95
N ILE A 17 43.48 27.20 -2.30
CA ILE A 17 44.84 26.67 -2.20
C ILE A 17 45.34 26.31 -3.61
N SER A 18 46.64 26.51 -3.81
CA SER A 18 47.35 26.98 -5.00
C SER A 18 47.74 25.95 -6.06
N TRP A 19 47.88 26.47 -7.29
CA TRP A 19 48.54 25.90 -8.47
C TRP A 19 50.03 25.58 -8.27
N ARG A 20 50.50 24.49 -8.92
CA ARG A 20 51.80 24.46 -9.61
C ARG A 20 51.66 23.78 -10.98
N ILE A 21 52.16 24.48 -11.98
CA ILE A 21 52.20 24.14 -13.42
C ILE A 21 53.49 23.35 -13.69
N PHE A 22 53.42 22.29 -14.51
CA PHE A 22 54.50 21.91 -15.44
C PHE A 22 53.89 21.34 -16.73
N ILE A 23 54.46 21.76 -17.86
CA ILE A 23 53.98 21.58 -19.25
C ILE A 23 54.83 20.48 -19.93
N PHE A 24 54.15 19.45 -20.49
CA PHE A 24 54.41 18.55 -21.67
C PHE A 24 55.81 17.89 -21.89
N PRO A 25 55.96 16.74 -22.61
CA PRO A 25 55.10 16.24 -23.70
C PRO A 25 54.82 14.70 -23.83
N VAL A 26 53.79 14.37 -24.61
CA VAL A 26 53.67 13.21 -25.53
C VAL A 26 53.91 11.80 -24.96
N VAL A 27 52.81 11.12 -24.61
CA VAL A 27 52.56 9.72 -25.01
C VAL A 27 51.08 9.59 -25.35
N LEU A 28 50.77 9.72 -26.63
CA LEU A 28 49.48 9.41 -27.22
C LEU A 28 49.48 7.91 -27.57
N THR A 29 49.07 7.04 -26.64
CA THR A 29 48.68 5.67 -26.97
C THR A 29 47.78 5.07 -25.88
N LEU A 30 46.55 4.73 -26.27
CA LEU A 30 45.72 3.65 -25.71
C LEU A 30 45.23 3.75 -24.26
N VAL A 31 44.28 4.66 -23.97
CA VAL A 31 43.19 4.36 -23.01
C VAL A 31 41.90 5.04 -23.48
N ASN A 32 41.31 4.53 -24.56
CA ASN A 32 39.91 4.79 -24.92
C ASN A 32 39.25 3.45 -25.21
N ALA A 33 39.12 2.65 -24.16
CA ALA A 33 38.21 1.52 -24.13
C ALA A 33 37.78 1.30 -22.67
N LEU A 34 36.46 1.22 -22.47
CA LEU A 34 35.79 0.70 -21.28
C LEU A 34 35.54 1.67 -20.11
N THR A 35 34.79 2.74 -20.39
CA THR A 35 33.64 3.06 -19.52
C THR A 35 32.36 2.96 -20.35
N ILE A 36 32.12 1.76 -20.87
CA ILE A 36 30.76 1.36 -21.21
C ILE A 36 30.09 1.18 -19.84
N PRO A 37 29.02 1.92 -19.48
CA PRO A 37 28.22 1.51 -18.35
C PRO A 37 27.80 0.09 -18.67
N ASN A 38 28.17 -0.87 -17.82
CA ASN A 38 27.67 -2.24 -17.88
C ASN A 38 26.16 -2.22 -17.63
N ALA A 39 25.39 -1.69 -18.58
CA ALA A 39 24.11 -2.24 -18.94
C ALA A 39 24.42 -3.63 -19.49
N PHE A 40 24.73 -4.57 -18.60
CA PHE A 40 24.29 -5.94 -18.82
C PHE A 40 22.79 -5.77 -19.10
N ALA A 41 22.39 -5.82 -20.36
CA ALA A 41 21.00 -5.98 -20.72
C ALA A 41 20.57 -7.23 -19.96
N GLN A 42 19.85 -7.04 -18.84
CA GLN A 42 19.47 -8.14 -17.97
C GLN A 42 18.60 -9.04 -18.83
N ARG A 43 19.18 -10.16 -19.28
CA ARG A 43 18.52 -11.04 -20.23
C ARG A 43 17.49 -11.84 -19.44
N TYR A 44 16.29 -11.28 -19.38
CA TYR A 44 15.15 -11.95 -18.79
C TYR A 44 14.84 -13.23 -19.56
N GLU A 45 14.41 -14.25 -18.82
CA GLU A 45 13.84 -15.44 -19.41
C GLU A 45 12.58 -15.07 -20.19
N THR A 46 12.37 -15.73 -21.32
CA THR A 46 11.11 -15.75 -22.05
C THR A 46 10.79 -17.22 -22.36
N LEU A 47 9.53 -17.58 -22.23
CA LEU A 47 9.06 -18.87 -22.70
C LEU A 47 8.84 -18.75 -24.21
N SER A 48 9.47 -19.62 -24.99
CA SER A 48 9.25 -19.64 -26.44
C SER A 48 7.86 -20.18 -26.74
N ALA A 49 7.01 -19.36 -27.36
CA ALA A 49 5.76 -19.83 -27.93
C ALA A 49 6.09 -20.89 -29.01
N LYS A 50 5.53 -22.09 -28.87
CA LYS A 50 5.75 -23.20 -29.82
C LYS A 50 4.76 -23.17 -30.98
N MET A 51 4.05 -22.05 -31.14
CA MET A 51 2.96 -21.88 -32.09
C MET A 51 2.81 -20.40 -32.45
N GLY A 52 2.55 -20.10 -33.73
CA GLY A 52 2.24 -18.75 -34.21
C GLY A 52 0.75 -18.39 -34.12
N ASP A 53 0.44 -17.09 -34.23
CA ASP A 53 -0.90 -16.52 -34.02
C ASP A 53 -2.01 -17.14 -34.88
N LYS A 54 -1.69 -17.61 -36.09
CA LYS A 54 -2.69 -18.24 -36.97
C LYS A 54 -3.13 -19.61 -36.44
N ALA A 55 -2.17 -20.43 -36.01
CA ALA A 55 -2.44 -21.76 -35.47
C ALA A 55 -3.12 -21.67 -34.09
N SER A 56 -2.79 -20.65 -33.29
CA SER A 56 -3.41 -20.46 -31.98
C SER A 56 -4.89 -20.09 -32.06
N LYS A 57 -5.34 -19.42 -33.14
CA LYS A 57 -6.77 -19.11 -33.36
C LYS A 57 -7.63 -20.36 -33.49
N THR A 58 -7.12 -21.43 -34.10
CA THR A 58 -7.85 -22.70 -34.20
C THR A 58 -7.95 -23.35 -32.82
N LEU A 59 -6.82 -23.46 -32.11
CA LEU A 59 -6.80 -24.02 -30.76
C LEU A 59 -7.64 -23.23 -29.76
N TRP A 60 -7.69 -21.91 -29.90
CA TRP A 60 -8.53 -21.04 -29.09
C TRP A 60 -10.00 -21.46 -29.17
N ARG A 61 -10.52 -21.76 -30.37
CA ARG A 61 -11.93 -22.17 -30.55
C ARG A 61 -12.19 -23.53 -29.91
N THR A 62 -11.29 -24.48 -30.10
CA THR A 62 -11.42 -25.82 -29.54
C THR A 62 -11.31 -25.80 -28.01
N ALA A 63 -10.37 -25.03 -27.45
CA ALA A 63 -10.29 -24.80 -26.02
C ALA A 63 -11.55 -24.09 -25.47
N ALA A 64 -12.12 -23.13 -26.21
CA ALA A 64 -13.43 -22.52 -25.89
C ALA A 64 -14.52 -23.57 -25.78
N GLN A 65 -14.61 -24.45 -26.76
CA GLN A 65 -15.62 -25.49 -26.80
C GLN A 65 -15.44 -26.47 -25.64
N ALA A 66 -14.22 -26.95 -25.40
CA ALA A 66 -13.88 -27.87 -24.32
C ALA A 66 -14.20 -27.31 -22.92
N LEU A 67 -14.00 -26.00 -22.71
CA LEU A 67 -14.30 -25.34 -21.45
C LEU A 67 -15.81 -25.09 -21.22
N ASN A 68 -16.62 -25.17 -22.27
CA ASN A 68 -18.05 -24.84 -22.22
C ASN A 68 -18.99 -26.01 -22.52
N ASN A 69 -18.47 -27.13 -23.03
CA ASN A 69 -19.27 -28.29 -23.41
C ASN A 69 -18.71 -29.58 -22.80
N PRO A 70 -19.43 -30.23 -21.86
CA PRO A 70 -18.94 -31.45 -21.20
C PRO A 70 -18.78 -32.61 -22.18
N ALA A 71 -19.53 -32.64 -23.29
CA ALA A 71 -19.47 -33.70 -24.29
C ALA A 71 -18.13 -33.73 -25.05
N THR A 72 -17.44 -32.59 -25.16
CA THR A 72 -16.18 -32.49 -25.90
C THR A 72 -14.96 -32.35 -25.00
N TYR A 73 -15.15 -32.03 -23.71
CA TYR A 73 -14.04 -31.79 -22.78
C TYR A 73 -13.03 -32.94 -22.76
N GLN A 74 -13.46 -34.19 -22.63
CA GLN A 74 -12.54 -35.32 -22.51
C GLN A 74 -11.68 -35.52 -23.77
N THR A 75 -12.28 -35.33 -24.95
CA THR A 75 -11.60 -35.43 -26.24
C THR A 75 -10.64 -34.27 -26.46
N ASP A 76 -11.05 -33.06 -26.08
CA ASP A 76 -10.35 -31.81 -26.41
C ASP A 76 -9.46 -31.30 -25.27
N LYS A 77 -9.35 -32.03 -24.15
CA LYS A 77 -8.54 -31.62 -22.99
C LYS A 77 -7.09 -31.30 -23.37
N GLY A 78 -6.50 -32.08 -24.28
CA GLY A 78 -5.15 -31.84 -24.78
C GLY A 78 -4.99 -30.51 -25.54
N GLU A 79 -6.08 -29.98 -26.11
CA GLU A 79 -6.06 -28.69 -26.81
C GLU A 79 -6.10 -27.51 -25.85
N ILE A 80 -6.71 -27.68 -24.67
CA ILE A 80 -6.57 -26.71 -23.57
C ILE A 80 -5.09 -26.62 -23.17
N ASP A 81 -4.44 -27.76 -22.95
CA ASP A 81 -3.01 -27.80 -22.60
C ASP A 81 -2.16 -27.15 -23.68
N ALA A 82 -2.40 -27.51 -24.94
CA ALA A 82 -1.65 -26.97 -26.07
C ALA A 82 -1.83 -25.45 -26.19
N PHE A 83 -3.07 -24.95 -26.15
CA PHE A 83 -3.33 -23.52 -26.26
C PHE A 83 -2.68 -22.73 -25.12
N PHE A 84 -2.92 -23.12 -23.86
CA PHE A 84 -2.45 -22.34 -22.72
C PHE A 84 -0.94 -22.48 -22.49
N MET A 85 -0.41 -23.71 -22.48
CA MET A 85 0.99 -23.95 -22.14
C MET A 85 1.96 -23.69 -23.29
N LYS A 86 1.54 -23.88 -24.56
CA LYS A 86 2.44 -23.70 -25.72
C LYS A 86 2.30 -22.34 -26.39
N TYR A 87 1.24 -21.58 -26.12
CA TYR A 87 1.01 -20.27 -26.72
C TYR A 87 0.66 -19.19 -25.69
N TYR A 88 -0.45 -19.32 -24.96
CA TYR A 88 -1.00 -18.22 -24.17
C TYR A 88 -0.07 -17.75 -23.05
N PHE A 89 0.37 -18.64 -22.16
CA PHE A 89 1.31 -18.28 -21.09
C PHE A 89 2.68 -17.87 -21.63
N PRO A 90 3.26 -18.54 -22.65
CA PRO A 90 4.49 -18.06 -23.27
C PRO A 90 4.40 -16.62 -23.78
N LYS A 91 3.29 -16.27 -24.43
CA LYS A 91 3.04 -14.93 -24.94
C LYS A 91 3.01 -13.86 -23.84
N MET A 92 2.61 -14.23 -22.62
CA MET A 92 2.65 -13.35 -21.44
C MET A 92 4.06 -13.12 -20.87
N THR A 93 5.08 -13.81 -21.40
CA THR A 93 6.47 -13.65 -20.96
C THR A 93 7.32 -12.86 -21.95
N GLU A 94 6.77 -12.47 -23.09
CA GLU A 94 7.49 -11.67 -24.09
C GLU A 94 7.82 -10.28 -23.55
N THR A 95 9.05 -9.83 -23.80
CA THR A 95 9.60 -8.59 -23.22
C THR A 95 9.63 -7.42 -24.19
N ASN A 96 9.08 -7.58 -25.40
CA ASN A 96 8.97 -6.44 -26.31
C ASN A 96 7.94 -5.43 -25.77
N PRO A 97 8.13 -4.12 -25.98
CA PRO A 97 7.28 -3.09 -25.37
C PRO A 97 5.78 -3.26 -25.65
N ASN A 98 5.42 -3.69 -26.86
CA ASN A 98 4.03 -3.91 -27.26
C ASN A 98 3.39 -5.01 -26.41
N GLU A 99 4.07 -6.14 -26.23
CA GLU A 99 3.56 -7.26 -25.45
C GLU A 99 3.52 -6.99 -23.95
N LEU A 100 4.53 -6.27 -23.42
CA LEU A 100 4.50 -5.80 -22.04
C LEU A 100 3.29 -4.89 -21.77
N GLY A 101 2.95 -4.03 -22.73
CA GLY A 101 1.74 -3.20 -22.68
C GLY A 101 0.43 -3.99 -22.70
N GLN A 102 0.44 -5.24 -23.18
CA GLN A 102 -0.75 -6.10 -23.23
C GLN A 102 -0.94 -6.98 -21.97
N LEU A 103 0.00 -6.99 -21.02
CA LEU A 103 -0.06 -7.89 -19.85
C LEU A 103 -1.36 -7.75 -19.04
N GLY A 104 -1.83 -6.51 -18.82
CA GLY A 104 -3.09 -6.25 -18.13
C GLY A 104 -4.29 -6.85 -18.86
N LYS A 105 -4.40 -6.62 -20.17
CA LYS A 105 -5.45 -7.19 -21.02
C LYS A 105 -5.41 -8.72 -21.05
N ARG A 106 -4.22 -9.31 -21.20
CA ARG A 106 -4.03 -10.78 -21.16
C ARG A 106 -4.44 -11.36 -19.81
N ARG A 107 -4.11 -10.71 -18.70
CA ARG A 107 -4.60 -11.12 -17.38
C ARG A 107 -6.13 -11.09 -17.34
N GLU A 108 -6.76 -10.01 -17.77
CA GLU A 108 -8.23 -9.91 -17.76
C GLU A 108 -8.90 -10.98 -18.62
N ASP A 109 -8.38 -11.22 -19.81
CA ASP A 109 -8.91 -12.24 -20.72
C ASP A 109 -8.76 -13.63 -20.10
N LEU A 110 -7.60 -13.98 -19.53
CA LEU A 110 -7.42 -15.24 -18.78
C LEU A 110 -8.44 -15.39 -17.64
N LEU A 111 -8.70 -14.33 -16.88
CA LEU A 111 -9.68 -14.37 -15.82
C LEU A 111 -11.12 -14.51 -16.33
N LYS A 112 -11.44 -14.02 -17.54
CA LYS A 112 -12.73 -14.30 -18.20
C LYS A 112 -12.84 -15.77 -18.57
N TRP A 113 -11.77 -16.40 -19.06
CA TRP A 113 -11.74 -17.84 -19.35
C TRP A 113 -12.00 -18.67 -18.10
N LEU A 114 -11.28 -18.38 -17.02
CA LEU A 114 -11.45 -19.08 -15.75
C LEU A 114 -12.87 -18.93 -15.20
N ARG A 115 -13.43 -17.71 -15.15
CA ARG A 115 -14.80 -17.49 -14.64
C ARG A 115 -15.90 -17.97 -15.58
N GLY A 116 -15.65 -17.97 -16.89
CA GLY A 116 -16.65 -18.26 -17.92
C GLY A 116 -16.78 -19.74 -18.27
N ALA A 117 -15.83 -20.59 -17.86
CA ALA A 117 -15.90 -22.02 -18.08
C ALA A 117 -17.15 -22.63 -17.42
N LYS A 118 -17.92 -23.38 -18.20
CA LYS A 118 -19.18 -24.02 -17.75
C LYS A 118 -18.99 -25.47 -17.32
N VAL A 119 -17.88 -26.10 -17.71
CA VAL A 119 -17.53 -27.47 -17.31
C VAL A 119 -16.63 -27.39 -16.07
N PRO A 120 -17.08 -27.83 -14.88
CA PRO A 120 -16.32 -27.70 -13.64
C PRO A 120 -14.93 -28.36 -13.71
N GLU A 121 -14.84 -29.56 -14.27
CA GLU A 121 -13.56 -30.29 -14.40
C GLU A 121 -12.58 -29.56 -15.31
N ALA A 122 -13.08 -28.93 -16.38
CA ALA A 122 -12.27 -28.14 -17.30
C ALA A 122 -11.80 -26.83 -16.66
N GLN A 123 -12.66 -26.19 -15.85
CA GLN A 123 -12.30 -25.01 -15.07
C GLN A 123 -11.19 -25.33 -14.06
N GLN A 124 -11.30 -26.44 -13.32
CA GLN A 124 -10.28 -26.88 -12.38
C GLN A 124 -8.97 -27.23 -13.10
N HIS A 125 -9.06 -27.91 -14.24
CA HIS A 125 -7.89 -28.25 -15.05
C HIS A 125 -7.15 -26.99 -15.52
N LEU A 126 -7.85 -26.00 -16.07
CA LEU A 126 -7.26 -24.71 -16.46
C LEU A 126 -6.69 -23.94 -15.26
N THR A 127 -7.35 -24.01 -14.11
CA THR A 127 -6.86 -23.41 -12.85
C THR A 127 -5.52 -24.04 -12.44
N GLY A 128 -5.41 -25.37 -12.51
CA GLY A 128 -4.17 -26.11 -12.23
C GLY A 128 -3.03 -25.77 -13.20
N LEU A 129 -3.32 -25.68 -14.51
CA LEU A 129 -2.33 -25.22 -15.50
C LEU A 129 -1.85 -23.80 -15.21
N THR A 130 -2.78 -22.91 -14.87
CA THR A 130 -2.48 -21.51 -14.55
C THR A 130 -1.62 -21.41 -13.30
N LEU A 131 -1.97 -22.11 -12.23
CA LEU A 131 -1.17 -22.18 -11.00
C LEU A 131 0.26 -22.64 -11.30
N LYS A 132 0.42 -23.74 -12.04
CA LYS A 132 1.73 -24.30 -12.41
C LYS A 132 2.56 -23.28 -13.19
N ALA A 133 1.98 -22.67 -14.22
CA ALA A 133 2.68 -21.71 -15.06
C ALA A 133 3.06 -20.44 -14.28
N MET A 134 2.12 -19.85 -13.53
CA MET A 134 2.36 -18.59 -12.81
C MET A 134 3.33 -18.76 -11.64
N ARG A 135 3.37 -19.93 -10.97
CA ARG A 135 4.40 -20.23 -9.96
C ARG A 135 5.81 -20.22 -10.55
N VAL A 136 5.99 -20.78 -11.76
CA VAL A 136 7.28 -20.72 -12.46
C VAL A 136 7.61 -19.27 -12.83
N ILE A 137 6.66 -18.58 -13.44
CA ILE A 137 6.86 -17.23 -13.96
C ILE A 137 7.18 -16.23 -12.85
N SER A 138 6.54 -16.32 -11.67
CA SER A 138 6.79 -15.38 -10.57
C SER A 138 8.17 -15.58 -9.90
N ARG A 139 8.73 -16.79 -9.94
CA ARG A 139 9.98 -17.17 -9.23
C ARG A 139 11.24 -17.05 -10.08
N HIS A 140 11.15 -17.37 -11.36
CA HIS A 140 12.27 -17.37 -12.28
C HIS A 140 12.67 -15.96 -12.73
N ASN A 141 13.78 -15.85 -13.47
CA ASN A 141 14.34 -14.59 -13.97
C ASN A 141 13.54 -13.97 -15.14
N PHE A 142 12.22 -13.94 -15.07
CA PHE A 142 11.37 -13.23 -16.02
C PHE A 142 11.40 -11.72 -15.78
N HIS A 143 10.94 -10.93 -16.75
CA HIS A 143 10.85 -9.48 -16.63
C HIS A 143 9.98 -9.08 -15.40
N PRO A 144 10.34 -8.03 -14.62
CA PRO A 144 9.62 -7.68 -13.39
C PRO A 144 8.11 -7.46 -13.59
N ALA A 145 7.70 -6.81 -14.68
CA ALA A 145 6.29 -6.63 -15.03
C ALA A 145 5.56 -7.97 -15.28
N VAL A 146 6.24 -8.95 -15.87
CA VAL A 146 5.71 -10.29 -16.11
C VAL A 146 5.56 -11.04 -14.78
N ARG A 147 6.57 -10.98 -13.90
CA ARG A 147 6.54 -11.59 -12.56
C ARG A 147 5.43 -10.98 -11.69
N TYR A 148 5.31 -9.65 -11.70
CA TYR A 148 4.24 -8.90 -11.06
C TYR A 148 2.86 -9.40 -11.53
N ASN A 149 2.68 -9.50 -12.84
CA ASN A 149 1.43 -9.95 -13.42
C ASN A 149 1.09 -11.40 -13.04
N ALA A 150 2.09 -12.28 -12.99
CA ALA A 150 1.93 -13.66 -12.56
C ALA A 150 1.50 -13.75 -11.08
N ALA A 151 2.11 -12.95 -10.19
CA ALA A 151 1.71 -12.87 -8.79
C ALA A 151 0.26 -12.37 -8.63
N LEU A 152 -0.16 -11.36 -9.40
CA LEU A 152 -1.57 -10.94 -9.41
C LEU A 152 -2.50 -12.09 -9.83
N ILE A 153 -2.16 -12.83 -10.89
CA ILE A 153 -2.98 -13.95 -11.37
C ILE A 153 -3.12 -15.03 -10.29
N LEU A 154 -2.04 -15.36 -9.57
CA LEU A 154 -2.07 -16.30 -8.45
C LEU A 154 -3.11 -15.88 -7.39
N GLY A 155 -3.21 -14.59 -7.08
CA GLY A 155 -4.21 -14.03 -6.16
C GLY A 155 -5.66 -14.02 -6.66
N PHE A 156 -5.89 -14.32 -7.94
CA PHE A 156 -7.23 -14.44 -8.52
C PHE A 156 -7.68 -15.89 -8.73
N LEU A 157 -6.81 -16.87 -8.50
CA LEU A 157 -7.17 -18.29 -8.63
C LEU A 157 -8.11 -18.69 -7.50
N ASN A 158 -9.11 -19.50 -7.83
CA ASN A 158 -10.12 -19.95 -6.90
C ASN A 158 -10.25 -21.47 -6.97
N ASN A 159 -10.45 -22.10 -5.81
CA ASN A 159 -10.93 -23.46 -5.74
C ASN A 159 -12.39 -23.52 -6.21
N GLN A 160 -13.18 -22.48 -5.92
CA GLN A 160 -14.54 -22.32 -6.46
C GLN A 160 -14.73 -20.90 -6.97
N TYR A 161 -15.06 -20.74 -8.25
CA TYR A 161 -15.29 -19.43 -8.84
C TYR A 161 -16.66 -18.88 -8.45
N ALA A 162 -16.75 -17.56 -8.35
CA ALA A 162 -17.97 -16.89 -7.92
C ALA A 162 -19.15 -17.22 -8.84
N THR A 163 -20.32 -17.43 -8.24
CA THR A 163 -21.61 -17.55 -8.95
C THR A 163 -22.53 -16.40 -8.55
N ALA A 164 -23.74 -16.34 -9.11
CA ALA A 164 -24.74 -15.36 -8.67
C ALA A 164 -25.15 -15.55 -7.19
N ALA A 165 -25.04 -16.77 -6.66
CA ALA A 165 -25.49 -17.11 -5.31
C ALA A 165 -24.36 -17.20 -4.28
N GLN A 166 -23.13 -17.48 -4.71
CA GLN A 166 -22.02 -17.78 -3.80
C GLN A 166 -20.76 -16.95 -4.13
N PRO A 167 -20.09 -16.40 -3.11
CA PRO A 167 -18.80 -15.76 -3.29
C PRO A 167 -17.74 -16.78 -3.72
N PRO A 168 -16.62 -16.34 -4.31
CA PRO A 168 -15.54 -17.24 -4.69
C PRO A 168 -14.83 -17.79 -3.45
N VAL A 169 -14.34 -19.04 -3.54
CA VAL A 169 -13.44 -19.65 -2.55
C VAL A 169 -12.02 -19.60 -3.12
N PRO A 170 -11.09 -18.83 -2.54
CA PRO A 170 -9.72 -18.73 -3.03
C PRO A 170 -9.01 -20.08 -3.10
N LEU A 171 -8.08 -20.23 -4.04
CA LEU A 171 -7.30 -21.46 -4.18
C LEU A 171 -6.22 -21.53 -3.07
N PRO A 172 -6.21 -22.54 -2.17
CA PRO A 172 -5.23 -22.64 -1.10
C PRO A 172 -3.77 -22.68 -1.59
N GLU A 173 -3.51 -23.37 -2.70
CA GLU A 173 -2.19 -23.45 -3.33
C GLU A 173 -1.77 -22.13 -3.97
N GLY A 174 -2.75 -21.30 -4.35
CA GLY A 174 -2.55 -19.91 -4.75
C GLY A 174 -2.07 -19.08 -3.57
N THR A 175 -2.76 -19.18 -2.42
CA THR A 175 -2.33 -18.53 -1.17
C THR A 175 -0.91 -18.93 -0.80
N LEU A 176 -0.61 -20.23 -0.81
CA LEU A 176 0.72 -20.75 -0.51
C LEU A 176 1.79 -20.16 -1.46
N ALA A 177 1.49 -20.10 -2.76
CA ALA A 177 2.41 -19.53 -3.73
C ALA A 177 2.69 -18.03 -3.49
N LEU A 178 1.70 -17.27 -3.00
CA LEU A 178 1.88 -15.86 -2.64
C LEU A 178 2.68 -15.69 -1.34
N ILE A 179 2.43 -16.52 -0.33
CA ILE A 179 3.18 -16.50 0.94
C ILE A 179 4.66 -16.79 0.68
N GLU A 180 4.97 -17.78 -0.15
CA GLU A 180 6.36 -18.10 -0.53
C GLU A 180 7.07 -16.89 -1.19
N LEU A 181 6.35 -16.03 -1.93
CA LEU A 181 6.92 -14.79 -2.49
C LEU A 181 7.16 -13.70 -1.43
N MET A 182 6.47 -13.77 -0.30
CA MET A 182 6.66 -12.83 0.82
C MET A 182 7.79 -13.25 1.75
N GLU A 183 7.85 -14.55 2.06
CA GLU A 183 8.82 -15.12 3.00
C GLU A 183 10.24 -15.18 2.41
N GLU A 184 10.35 -15.49 1.11
CA GLU A 184 11.65 -15.66 0.47
C GLU A 184 12.23 -14.32 -0.03
N SER A 185 13.53 -14.11 0.18
CA SER A 185 14.29 -13.00 -0.43
C SER A 185 14.77 -13.36 -1.84
N GLU A 186 14.99 -14.64 -2.10
CA GLU A 186 15.51 -15.17 -3.35
C GLU A 186 15.11 -16.63 -3.57
N PHE A 187 15.09 -17.06 -4.83
CA PHE A 187 14.91 -18.45 -5.21
C PHE A 187 16.17 -18.97 -5.91
N THR A 188 16.64 -20.16 -5.54
CA THR A 188 17.69 -20.86 -6.29
C THR A 188 17.05 -21.68 -7.41
N ILE A 189 17.21 -21.21 -8.65
CA ILE A 189 16.64 -21.83 -9.84
C ILE A 189 17.77 -22.19 -10.80
N LYS A 190 17.94 -23.49 -11.09
CA LYS A 190 19.00 -23.99 -11.99
C LYS A 190 20.39 -23.46 -11.63
N GLY A 191 20.71 -23.44 -10.32
CA GLY A 191 21.99 -22.95 -9.80
C GLY A 191 22.16 -21.42 -9.84
N LYS A 192 21.12 -20.66 -10.15
CA LYS A 192 21.13 -19.18 -10.14
C LYS A 192 20.24 -18.65 -9.04
N THR A 193 20.75 -17.68 -8.30
CA THR A 193 20.01 -16.92 -7.29
C THR A 193 19.17 -15.84 -7.96
N ILE A 194 17.85 -15.95 -7.83
CA ILE A 194 16.88 -14.99 -8.37
C ILE A 194 16.21 -14.24 -7.24
N LYS A 195 16.54 -12.97 -7.06
CA LYS A 195 15.89 -12.12 -6.04
C LYS A 195 14.39 -11.98 -6.29
N VAL A 196 13.62 -11.88 -5.20
CA VAL A 196 12.21 -11.50 -5.26
C VAL A 196 12.13 -9.96 -5.21
N PRO A 197 11.68 -9.30 -6.28
CA PRO A 197 11.61 -7.85 -6.30
C PRO A 197 10.38 -7.36 -5.54
N ALA A 198 10.48 -6.12 -5.05
CA ALA A 198 9.41 -5.42 -4.34
C ALA A 198 8.05 -5.47 -5.01
N SER A 199 8.03 -5.24 -6.33
CA SER A 199 6.80 -5.27 -7.11
C SER A 199 6.08 -6.61 -6.96
N VAL A 200 6.81 -7.73 -6.94
CA VAL A 200 6.21 -9.08 -6.78
C VAL A 200 5.63 -9.27 -5.39
N ARG A 201 6.28 -8.73 -4.34
CA ARG A 201 5.74 -8.75 -2.98
C ARG A 201 4.49 -7.89 -2.85
N VAL A 202 4.48 -6.70 -3.47
CA VAL A 202 3.30 -5.85 -3.57
C VAL A 202 2.14 -6.58 -4.24
N ALA A 203 2.36 -7.22 -5.39
CA ALA A 203 1.33 -8.02 -6.05
C ALA A 203 0.83 -9.19 -5.17
N SER A 204 1.73 -9.76 -4.36
CA SER A 204 1.38 -10.84 -3.45
C SER A 204 0.49 -10.35 -2.30
N LEU A 205 0.76 -9.18 -1.73
CA LEU A 205 -0.12 -8.54 -0.74
C LEU A 205 -1.51 -8.25 -1.33
N VAL A 206 -1.60 -7.78 -2.58
CA VAL A 206 -2.90 -7.56 -3.26
C VAL A 206 -3.69 -8.88 -3.36
N GLY A 207 -3.03 -9.96 -3.74
CA GLY A 207 -3.64 -11.29 -3.79
C GLY A 207 -4.06 -11.80 -2.42
N LEU A 208 -3.19 -11.69 -1.42
CA LEU A 208 -3.45 -12.11 -0.04
C LEU A 208 -4.60 -11.33 0.59
N GLN A 209 -4.71 -10.02 0.33
CA GLN A 209 -5.82 -9.22 0.83
C GLN A 209 -7.15 -9.71 0.28
N ARG A 210 -7.20 -10.05 -1.02
CA ARG A 210 -8.39 -10.65 -1.62
C ARG A 210 -8.70 -12.01 -0.99
N HIS A 211 -7.68 -12.85 -0.77
CA HIS A 211 -7.87 -14.17 -0.19
C HIS A 211 -8.38 -14.07 1.26
N ALA A 212 -7.81 -13.17 2.08
CA ALA A 212 -8.25 -12.90 3.44
C ALA A 212 -9.72 -12.49 3.51
N ARG A 213 -10.18 -11.62 2.57
CA ARG A 213 -11.59 -11.20 2.51
C ARG A 213 -12.57 -12.36 2.29
N PHE A 214 -12.17 -13.39 1.55
CA PHE A 214 -13.02 -14.55 1.25
C PHE A 214 -12.74 -15.77 2.14
N GLY A 215 -11.69 -15.71 2.98
CA GLY A 215 -11.26 -16.79 3.86
C GLY A 215 -9.95 -17.43 3.38
N ILE A 216 -8.99 -17.47 4.30
CA ILE A 216 -7.75 -18.24 4.16
C ILE A 216 -7.91 -19.54 4.92
N THR A 217 -7.44 -20.66 4.36
CA THR A 217 -7.50 -21.97 5.02
C THR A 217 -6.66 -22.01 6.29
N GLU A 218 -7.07 -22.81 7.27
CA GLU A 218 -6.38 -22.95 8.56
C GLU A 218 -4.89 -23.29 8.43
N ASN A 219 -4.52 -24.11 7.44
CA ASN A 219 -3.11 -24.47 7.19
C ASN A 219 -2.25 -23.27 6.76
N ASN A 220 -2.82 -22.28 6.06
CA ASN A 220 -2.09 -21.13 5.54
C ASN A 220 -2.20 -19.91 6.46
N ALA A 221 -3.27 -19.82 7.26
CA ALA A 221 -3.59 -18.66 8.09
C ALA A 221 -2.46 -18.24 9.05
N PRO A 222 -1.76 -19.14 9.77
CA PRO A 222 -0.63 -18.76 10.63
C PRO A 222 0.53 -18.15 9.85
N ARG A 223 0.85 -18.69 8.67
CA ARG A 223 1.94 -18.17 7.82
C ARG A 223 1.62 -16.80 7.25
N VAL A 224 0.39 -16.58 6.80
CA VAL A 224 -0.06 -15.23 6.36
C VAL A 224 0.04 -14.24 7.52
N THR A 225 -0.42 -14.63 8.71
CA THR A 225 -0.37 -13.78 9.90
C THR A 225 1.07 -13.37 10.21
N LYS A 226 1.99 -14.34 10.28
CA LYS A 226 3.40 -14.11 10.52
C LYS A 226 4.03 -13.18 9.49
N ALA A 227 3.84 -13.46 8.19
CA ALA A 227 4.41 -12.66 7.11
C ALA A 227 3.89 -11.21 7.12
N CYS A 228 2.62 -10.99 7.44
CA CYS A 228 2.05 -9.64 7.52
C CYS A 228 2.54 -8.88 8.76
N LEU A 229 2.61 -9.53 9.93
CA LEU A 229 3.16 -8.92 11.14
C LEU A 229 4.62 -8.49 10.94
N GLU A 230 5.43 -9.34 10.31
CA GLU A 230 6.82 -9.01 9.97
C GLU A 230 6.97 -7.73 9.13
N ILE A 231 6.03 -7.46 8.24
CA ILE A 231 6.02 -6.23 7.44
C ILE A 231 5.59 -5.05 8.31
N ILE A 232 4.51 -5.20 9.07
CA ILE A 232 3.97 -4.15 9.94
C ILE A 232 4.99 -3.69 10.98
N THR A 233 5.74 -4.62 11.57
CA THR A 233 6.72 -4.31 12.63
C THR A 233 8.11 -3.95 12.09
N SER A 234 8.33 -4.04 10.78
CA SER A 234 9.63 -3.70 10.19
C SER A 234 9.87 -2.19 10.20
N LYS A 235 10.98 -1.79 10.83
CA LYS A 235 11.39 -0.39 10.96
C LYS A 235 11.91 0.17 9.65
N GLU A 236 12.74 -0.59 8.95
CA GLU A 236 13.37 -0.18 7.70
C GLU A 236 12.81 -0.95 6.50
N PRO A 237 12.75 -0.31 5.31
CA PRO A 237 12.39 -1.00 4.08
C PRO A 237 13.32 -2.19 3.81
N ARG A 238 12.76 -3.38 3.57
CA ARG A 238 13.53 -4.60 3.25
C ARG A 238 14.11 -4.58 1.81
N GLU A 239 13.77 -3.58 1.00
CA GLU A 239 13.98 -3.55 -0.46
C GLU A 239 14.45 -2.15 -0.90
N GLU A 240 14.88 -2.02 -2.16
CA GLU A 240 15.17 -0.74 -2.84
C GLU A 240 13.89 0.08 -3.11
N ILE A 241 12.97 0.11 -2.13
CA ILE A 241 11.72 0.86 -2.18
C ILE A 241 11.85 2.15 -1.36
N THR A 242 11.08 3.15 -1.76
CA THR A 242 10.98 4.38 -0.98
C THR A 242 10.28 4.10 0.36
N ARG A 243 10.56 4.95 1.35
CA ARG A 243 9.86 4.90 2.65
C ARG A 243 8.34 4.99 2.49
N SER A 244 7.84 5.77 1.53
CA SER A 244 6.40 5.86 1.23
C SER A 244 5.81 4.53 0.73
N VAL A 245 6.51 3.80 -0.13
CA VAL A 245 6.07 2.47 -0.60
C VAL A 245 6.10 1.48 0.56
N HIS A 246 7.11 1.56 1.42
CA HIS A 246 7.19 0.73 2.63
C HIS A 246 5.99 0.96 3.56
N HIS A 247 5.65 2.21 3.88
CA HIS A 247 4.49 2.53 4.70
C HIS A 247 3.17 2.06 4.08
N TRP A 248 3.01 2.24 2.77
CA TRP A 248 1.86 1.71 2.06
C TRP A 248 1.78 0.18 2.14
N MET A 249 2.91 -0.53 2.06
CA MET A 249 2.96 -1.99 2.26
C MET A 249 2.58 -2.40 3.69
N LYS A 250 2.98 -1.63 4.72
CA LYS A 250 2.53 -1.84 6.11
C LYS A 250 0.99 -1.76 6.21
N CYS A 251 0.39 -0.74 5.59
CA CYS A 251 -1.07 -0.58 5.53
C CYS A 251 -1.76 -1.73 4.76
N MET A 252 -1.16 -2.20 3.67
CA MET A 252 -1.68 -3.36 2.92
C MET A 252 -1.64 -4.64 3.76
N ALA A 253 -0.52 -4.91 4.45
CA ALA A 253 -0.39 -6.04 5.37
C ALA A 253 -1.40 -5.95 6.53
N ALA A 254 -1.61 -4.77 7.10
CA ALA A 254 -2.63 -4.52 8.11
C ALA A 254 -4.05 -4.82 7.60
N ARG A 255 -4.38 -4.47 6.35
CA ARG A 255 -5.67 -4.83 5.72
C ARG A 255 -5.84 -6.35 5.55
N VAL A 256 -4.76 -7.07 5.23
CA VAL A 256 -4.80 -8.55 5.19
C VAL A 256 -5.17 -9.11 6.57
N LEU A 257 -4.49 -8.65 7.63
CA LEU A 257 -4.76 -9.11 8.99
C LEU A 257 -6.17 -8.76 9.46
N ALA A 258 -6.65 -7.54 9.20
CA ALA A 258 -8.01 -7.13 9.55
C ALA A 258 -9.07 -7.97 8.84
N HIS A 259 -8.89 -8.30 7.56
CA HIS A 259 -9.82 -9.21 6.88
C HIS A 259 -9.76 -10.64 7.42
N GLN A 260 -8.58 -11.13 7.76
CA GLN A 260 -8.40 -12.49 8.25
C GLN A 260 -8.94 -12.69 9.67
N HIS A 261 -8.72 -11.72 10.55
CA HIS A 261 -9.04 -11.78 11.98
C HIS A 261 -10.21 -10.88 12.39
N GLY A 262 -10.90 -10.26 11.43
CA GLY A 262 -11.93 -9.26 11.70
C GLY A 262 -13.14 -9.74 12.51
N LYS A 263 -13.28 -11.04 12.80
CA LYS A 263 -14.34 -11.56 13.70
C LYS A 263 -13.89 -11.75 15.15
N ALA A 264 -12.59 -11.91 15.36
CA ALA A 264 -11.95 -12.15 16.65
C ALA A 264 -10.49 -11.73 16.52
N LEU A 265 -10.16 -10.54 16.99
CA LEU A 265 -8.83 -9.96 16.81
C LEU A 265 -7.91 -10.36 17.97
N PRO A 266 -6.79 -11.05 17.69
CA PRO A 266 -5.72 -11.28 18.66
C PRO A 266 -5.10 -9.96 19.17
N THR A 267 -4.68 -9.94 20.44
CA THR A 267 -4.11 -8.74 21.09
C THR A 267 -2.83 -8.25 20.42
N ASP A 268 -1.95 -9.15 19.98
CA ASP A 268 -0.72 -8.80 19.26
C ASP A 268 -1.00 -8.09 17.92
N ILE A 269 -2.05 -8.52 17.21
CA ILE A 269 -2.51 -7.85 16.00
C ILE A 269 -3.11 -6.48 16.33
N GLN A 270 -3.92 -6.36 17.38
CA GLN A 270 -4.41 -5.05 17.83
C GLN A 270 -3.24 -4.10 18.12
N SER A 271 -2.26 -4.52 18.91
CA SER A 271 -1.10 -3.71 19.25
C SER A 271 -0.31 -3.30 18.00
N ALA A 272 -0.16 -4.19 17.02
CA ALA A 272 0.51 -3.89 15.77
C ALA A 272 -0.26 -2.83 14.95
N LEU A 273 -1.60 -2.90 14.90
CA LEU A 273 -2.43 -1.90 14.22
C LEU A 273 -2.39 -0.55 14.94
N THR A 274 -2.53 -0.53 16.27
CA THR A 274 -2.38 0.69 17.07
C THR A 274 -0.99 1.31 16.87
N GLY A 275 0.06 0.48 16.82
CA GLY A 275 1.43 0.91 16.56
C GLY A 275 1.61 1.62 15.22
N LEU A 276 0.88 1.23 14.16
CA LEU A 276 0.89 1.95 12.87
C LEU A 276 0.25 3.33 12.96
N ILE A 277 -0.80 3.48 13.76
CA ILE A 277 -1.49 4.76 13.97
C ILE A 277 -0.58 5.70 14.79
N ALA A 278 0.19 5.16 15.73
CA ALA A 278 1.13 5.88 16.58
C ALA A 278 2.47 6.22 15.90
N ASP A 279 2.80 5.59 14.75
CA ASP A 279 4.11 5.71 14.11
C ASP A 279 4.34 7.11 13.51
N ASN A 280 5.04 7.98 14.23
CA ASN A 280 5.36 9.34 13.79
C ASN A 280 6.33 9.41 12.60
N GLN A 281 6.93 8.29 12.18
CA GLN A 281 7.72 8.24 10.95
C GLN A 281 6.84 8.08 9.72
N MET A 282 5.59 7.63 9.89
CA MET A 282 4.59 7.54 8.83
C MET A 282 3.92 8.89 8.58
N GLY A 283 3.60 9.16 7.31
CA GLY A 283 2.82 10.35 6.95
C GLY A 283 1.40 10.28 7.52
N LEU A 284 0.75 11.43 7.71
CA LEU A 284 -0.60 11.49 8.27
C LEU A 284 -1.61 10.68 7.46
N GLU A 285 -1.46 10.62 6.13
CA GLU A 285 -2.30 9.79 5.25
C GLU A 285 -2.18 8.31 5.58
N ASP A 286 -0.97 7.81 5.82
CA ASP A 286 -0.73 6.40 6.11
C ASP A 286 -1.23 6.05 7.52
N ARG A 287 -1.05 6.96 8.50
CA ARG A 287 -1.61 6.79 9.86
C ARG A 287 -3.14 6.83 9.85
N CYS A 288 -3.75 7.74 9.07
CA CYS A 288 -5.19 7.75 8.82
C CYS A 288 -5.65 6.45 8.14
N CYS A 289 -4.91 5.96 7.15
CA CYS A 289 -5.19 4.68 6.50
C CYS A 289 -5.18 3.54 7.53
N ALA A 290 -4.20 3.51 8.44
CA ALA A 290 -4.15 2.54 9.52
C ALA A 290 -5.35 2.65 10.49
N ALA A 291 -5.79 3.87 10.81
CA ALA A 291 -6.99 4.09 11.63
C ALA A 291 -8.25 3.55 10.94
N GLU A 292 -8.41 3.79 9.64
CA GLU A 292 -9.56 3.29 8.86
C GLU A 292 -9.63 1.75 8.87
N ILE A 293 -8.50 1.05 8.92
CA ILE A 293 -8.47 -0.42 8.91
C ILE A 293 -9.24 -1.02 10.09
N LEU A 294 -9.33 -0.31 11.22
CA LEU A 294 -10.10 -0.76 12.38
C LEU A 294 -11.60 -0.92 12.06
N ASP A 295 -12.12 -0.24 11.04
CA ASP A 295 -13.51 -0.37 10.56
C ASP A 295 -13.81 -1.78 9.98
N HIS A 296 -12.78 -2.53 9.60
CA HIS A 296 -12.92 -3.90 9.10
C HIS A 296 -12.93 -4.97 10.20
N ILE A 297 -12.92 -4.55 11.47
CA ILE A 297 -12.80 -5.44 12.63
C ILE A 297 -14.07 -5.34 13.47
N SER A 298 -14.60 -6.49 13.88
CA SER A 298 -15.74 -6.59 14.78
C SER A 298 -15.23 -6.71 16.22
N TYR A 299 -15.45 -5.65 16.99
CA TYR A 299 -15.11 -5.61 18.41
C TYR A 299 -16.22 -6.15 19.33
N ALA A 300 -17.38 -6.54 18.77
CA ALA A 300 -18.56 -6.97 19.54
C ALA A 300 -18.35 -8.24 20.38
N LYS A 301 -17.33 -9.06 20.06
CA LYS A 301 -16.95 -10.26 20.81
C LYS A 301 -15.65 -10.09 21.59
N ALA A 302 -14.98 -8.94 21.46
CA ALA A 302 -13.77 -8.63 22.18
C ALA A 302 -14.12 -8.00 23.53
N ALA A 303 -14.76 -8.80 24.39
CA ALA A 303 -14.98 -8.38 25.78
C ALA A 303 -13.60 -8.21 26.44
N ALA A 304 -13.31 -6.99 26.88
CA ALA A 304 -12.06 -6.58 27.53
C ALA A 304 -10.81 -6.47 26.64
N LEU A 305 -10.93 -5.87 25.46
CA LEU A 305 -9.78 -5.17 24.89
C LEU A 305 -9.43 -4.00 25.82
N ASP A 306 -8.22 -3.98 26.39
CA ASP A 306 -7.66 -2.75 26.96
C ASP A 306 -7.35 -1.79 25.80
N GLY A 307 -8.41 -1.17 25.29
CA GLY A 307 -8.35 -0.25 24.16
C GLY A 307 -7.88 1.14 24.54
N THR A 308 -7.41 1.36 25.77
CA THR A 308 -6.95 2.65 26.29
C THR A 308 -5.87 3.25 25.37
N ASP A 309 -4.86 2.44 25.02
CA ASP A 309 -3.80 2.85 24.11
C ASP A 309 -4.33 3.21 22.71
N ALA A 310 -5.29 2.43 22.19
CA ALA A 310 -5.90 2.70 20.90
C ALA A 310 -6.73 4.01 20.93
N VAL A 311 -7.41 4.29 22.04
CA VAL A 311 -8.16 5.54 22.25
C VAL A 311 -7.20 6.74 22.27
N LEU A 312 -6.17 6.69 23.10
CA LEU A 312 -5.17 7.76 23.18
C LEU A 312 -4.48 7.97 21.84
N THR A 313 -4.15 6.89 21.13
CA THR A 313 -3.49 6.96 19.83
C THR A 313 -4.39 7.59 18.75
N LEU A 314 -5.68 7.26 18.71
CA LEU A 314 -6.63 7.88 17.78
C LEU A 314 -6.88 9.36 18.12
N GLY A 315 -6.98 9.70 19.41
CA GLY A 315 -7.04 11.10 19.84
C GLY A 315 -5.80 11.88 19.42
N LYS A 316 -4.61 11.32 19.63
CA LYS A 316 -3.36 11.94 19.20
C LYS A 316 -3.27 12.10 17.69
N LEU A 317 -3.71 11.11 16.91
CA LEU A 317 -3.80 11.26 15.46
C LEU A 317 -4.76 12.38 15.06
N ALA A 318 -5.89 12.55 15.74
CA ALA A 318 -6.81 13.66 15.48
C ALA A 318 -6.16 15.02 15.76
N GLN A 319 -5.42 15.15 16.87
CA GLN A 319 -4.63 16.36 17.17
C GLN A 319 -3.60 16.63 16.06
N ASP A 320 -2.81 15.62 15.67
CA ASP A 320 -1.77 15.79 14.65
C ASP A 320 -2.35 16.20 13.29
N VAL A 321 -3.49 15.62 12.90
CA VAL A 321 -4.21 16.01 11.67
C VAL A 321 -4.72 17.44 11.75
N LEU A 322 -5.34 17.82 12.86
CA LEU A 322 -5.92 19.15 13.01
C LEU A 322 -4.86 20.24 13.19
N GLU A 323 -3.70 19.92 13.75
CA GLU A 323 -2.54 20.81 13.77
C GLU A 323 -2.09 21.18 12.35
N GLU A 324 -1.92 20.19 11.47
CA GLU A 324 -1.51 20.45 10.09
C GLU A 324 -2.61 21.18 9.30
N GLU A 325 -3.87 20.73 9.40
CA GLU A 325 -4.98 21.33 8.65
C GLU A 325 -5.34 22.73 9.15
N ALA A 326 -5.17 23.03 10.45
CA ALA A 326 -5.36 24.38 10.98
C ALA A 326 -4.24 25.32 10.53
N LYS A 327 -2.98 24.87 10.52
CA LYS A 327 -1.88 25.67 9.98
C LYS A 327 -2.12 26.03 8.50
N GLU A 328 -2.52 25.07 7.69
CA GLU A 328 -2.86 25.33 6.28
C GLU A 328 -4.11 26.23 6.15
N SER A 329 -5.08 26.12 7.07
CA SER A 329 -6.26 26.99 7.13
C SER A 329 -5.88 28.44 7.43
N GLU A 330 -4.99 28.67 8.40
CA GLU A 330 -4.48 30.00 8.74
C GLU A 330 -3.69 30.61 7.57
N GLU A 331 -2.83 29.83 6.92
CA GLU A 331 -2.10 30.27 5.72
C GLU A 331 -3.08 30.67 4.59
N PHE A 332 -4.15 29.89 4.39
CA PHE A 332 -5.19 30.19 3.41
C PHE A 332 -5.94 31.49 3.74
N GLU A 333 -6.33 31.68 5.00
CA GLU A 333 -7.01 32.91 5.45
C GLU A 333 -6.12 34.14 5.30
N GLN A 334 -4.85 34.04 5.70
CA GLN A 334 -3.88 35.12 5.53
C GLN A 334 -3.69 35.49 4.05
N ASP A 335 -3.60 34.49 3.17
CA ASP A 335 -3.48 34.73 1.73
C ASP A 335 -4.74 35.33 1.12
N ALA A 336 -5.92 34.93 1.60
CA ALA A 336 -7.18 35.54 1.22
C ALA A 336 -7.25 37.02 1.66
N ILE A 337 -6.80 37.34 2.89
CA ILE A 337 -6.72 38.70 3.41
C ILE A 337 -5.74 39.55 2.61
N LYS A 338 -4.52 39.05 2.33
CA LYS A 338 -3.50 39.74 1.53
C LYS A 338 -3.97 40.07 0.12
N ARG A 339 -4.80 39.22 -0.48
CA ARG A 339 -5.38 39.46 -1.83
C ARG A 339 -6.49 40.50 -1.81
N GLY A 340 -7.06 40.78 -0.64
CA GLY A 340 -8.08 41.81 -0.39
C GLY A 340 -9.44 41.51 -1.04
N PRO A 341 -10.52 42.08 -0.51
CA PRO A 341 -11.84 42.00 -1.14
C PRO A 341 -11.88 42.99 -2.32
N GLY A 342 -11.27 42.67 -3.46
CA GLY A 342 -11.40 43.54 -4.64
C GLY A 342 -10.28 43.59 -5.68
N THR A 343 -9.26 42.73 -5.66
CA THR A 343 -8.24 42.71 -6.74
C THR A 343 -8.73 42.10 -8.06
N ASN A 344 -10.05 41.99 -8.25
CA ASN A 344 -10.68 41.70 -9.55
C ASN A 344 -11.07 42.97 -10.33
N ARG A 345 -10.41 44.11 -10.09
CA ARG A 345 -10.49 45.30 -10.95
C ARG A 345 -9.19 45.50 -11.73
N GLY A 346 -9.14 44.83 -12.88
CA GLY A 346 -8.55 45.30 -14.13
C GLY A 346 -7.09 45.76 -14.15
N PHE A 347 -6.21 44.91 -14.68
CA PHE A 347 -5.20 45.36 -15.64
C PHE A 347 -5.30 44.47 -16.89
N GLY A 348 -5.73 45.08 -17.99
CA GLY A 348 -6.06 44.38 -19.23
C GLY A 348 -4.85 43.69 -19.86
N GLY A 349 -5.10 42.50 -20.41
CA GLY A 349 -4.14 41.78 -21.22
C GLY A 349 -4.60 40.36 -21.47
N ARG A 350 -5.21 40.14 -22.65
CA ARG A 350 -5.46 38.83 -23.25
C ARG A 350 -4.36 37.83 -22.90
N ASN A 351 -4.69 36.81 -22.11
CA ASN A 351 -4.26 35.42 -22.26
C ASN A 351 -5.05 34.58 -21.23
N ASN A 352 -5.85 33.63 -21.73
CA ASN A 352 -6.62 32.67 -20.93
C ASN A 352 -5.69 31.72 -20.16
N PHE A 353 -5.11 32.21 -19.07
CA PHE A 353 -4.70 31.35 -17.96
C PHE A 353 -5.62 31.76 -16.81
N GLU A 354 -6.72 31.03 -16.63
CA GLU A 354 -7.47 31.07 -15.37
C GLU A 354 -6.44 30.82 -14.26
N LEU A 355 -6.02 31.88 -13.56
CA LEU A 355 -5.40 31.72 -12.26
C LEU A 355 -6.50 31.12 -11.39
N ALA A 356 -6.53 29.80 -11.32
CA ALA A 356 -7.38 29.07 -10.40
C ALA A 356 -7.22 29.73 -9.04
N THR A 357 -8.31 30.29 -8.51
CA THR A 357 -8.35 30.73 -7.12
C THR A 357 -7.86 29.53 -6.28
N PRO A 358 -6.92 29.72 -5.33
CA PRO A 358 -6.51 28.64 -4.46
C PRO A 358 -7.76 28.05 -3.84
N GLN A 359 -8.03 26.78 -4.08
CA GLN A 359 -9.12 26.09 -3.44
C GLN A 359 -8.55 25.38 -2.22
N TYR A 360 -9.15 25.64 -1.06
CA TYR A 360 -8.83 24.91 0.16
C TYR A 360 -9.00 23.39 -0.09
N PRO A 361 -8.05 22.53 0.30
CA PRO A 361 -8.02 21.11 -0.07
C PRO A 361 -9.03 20.24 0.71
N ARG A 362 -10.33 20.57 0.60
CA ARG A 362 -11.45 19.92 1.33
C ARG A 362 -11.44 18.39 1.27
N ARG A 363 -11.05 17.82 0.13
CA ARG A 363 -11.05 16.36 -0.06
C ARG A 363 -10.03 15.67 0.85
N ARG A 364 -8.85 16.27 1.06
CA ARG A 364 -7.81 15.69 1.93
C ARG A 364 -8.29 15.72 3.38
N LEU A 365 -8.75 16.89 3.85
CA LEU A 365 -9.33 17.07 5.19
C LEU A 365 -10.47 16.07 5.44
N LEU A 366 -11.45 16.01 4.54
CA LEU A 366 -12.60 15.10 4.69
C LEU A 366 -12.16 13.64 4.75
N ASN A 367 -11.17 13.24 3.94
CA ASN A 367 -10.63 11.89 3.97
C ASN A 367 -9.98 11.58 5.33
N ARG A 368 -9.09 12.45 5.83
CA ARG A 368 -8.41 12.28 7.13
C ARG A 368 -9.41 12.15 8.28
N LEU A 369 -10.38 13.08 8.36
CA LEU A 369 -11.42 13.04 9.39
C LEU A 369 -12.32 11.79 9.27
N THR A 370 -12.67 11.38 8.05
CA THR A 370 -13.47 10.16 7.82
C THR A 370 -12.73 8.91 8.28
N CYS A 371 -11.43 8.80 7.98
CA CYS A 371 -10.61 7.67 8.40
C CYS A 371 -10.57 7.53 9.93
N ILE A 372 -10.35 8.63 10.65
CA ILE A 372 -10.34 8.65 12.12
C ILE A 372 -11.72 8.25 12.64
N THR A 373 -12.79 8.92 12.18
CA THR A 373 -14.17 8.65 12.63
C THR A 373 -14.60 7.21 12.39
N ARG A 374 -14.24 6.60 11.26
CA ARG A 374 -14.52 5.17 10.99
C ARG A 374 -13.82 4.25 11.98
N GLY A 375 -12.51 4.46 12.18
CA GLY A 375 -11.74 3.65 13.12
C GLY A 375 -12.28 3.78 14.56
N SER A 376 -12.58 5.01 14.97
CA SER A 376 -13.19 5.36 16.25
C SER A 376 -14.55 4.67 16.47
N ASN A 377 -15.47 4.77 15.51
CA ASN A 377 -16.79 4.15 15.61
C ASN A 377 -16.73 2.62 15.74
N SER A 378 -15.82 1.98 15.02
CA SER A 378 -15.62 0.54 15.14
C SER A 378 -15.12 0.14 16.53
N LEU A 379 -14.09 0.86 17.02
CA LEU A 379 -13.45 0.57 18.30
C LEU A 379 -14.42 0.70 19.49
N VAL A 380 -15.34 1.68 19.47
CA VAL A 380 -16.36 1.94 20.52
C VAL A 380 -17.10 0.69 20.98
N HIS A 381 -17.29 -0.31 20.11
CA HIS A 381 -18.00 -1.54 20.43
C HIS A 381 -17.23 -2.50 21.36
N GLY A 382 -15.91 -2.37 21.50
CA GLY A 382 -15.07 -3.21 22.37
C GLY A 382 -14.46 -2.49 23.57
N LEU A 383 -14.76 -1.21 23.78
CA LEU A 383 -14.17 -0.39 24.84
C LEU A 383 -14.93 -0.50 26.17
N SER A 384 -14.21 -0.25 27.28
CA SER A 384 -14.80 0.03 28.60
C SER A 384 -15.61 1.34 28.59
N ASP A 385 -16.50 1.53 29.57
CA ASP A 385 -17.43 2.67 29.58
C ASP A 385 -16.75 4.05 29.48
N GLU A 386 -15.64 4.27 30.19
CA GLU A 386 -14.90 5.54 30.13
C GLU A 386 -14.26 5.77 28.75
N SER A 387 -13.49 4.79 28.27
CA SER A 387 -12.84 4.83 26.96
C SER A 387 -13.85 4.97 25.82
N LYS A 388 -15.01 4.31 25.95
CA LYS A 388 -16.13 4.41 25.04
C LYS A 388 -16.71 5.82 24.98
N GLN A 389 -16.91 6.45 26.14
CA GLN A 389 -17.40 7.83 26.22
C GLN A 389 -16.40 8.81 25.59
N ASN A 390 -15.10 8.66 25.86
CA ASN A 390 -14.07 9.50 25.26
C ASN A 390 -14.06 9.37 23.73
N MET A 391 -14.15 8.15 23.21
CA MET A 391 -14.17 7.91 21.77
C MET A 391 -15.45 8.44 21.10
N GLN A 392 -16.62 8.28 21.74
CA GLN A 392 -17.88 8.84 21.24
C GLN A 392 -17.83 10.37 21.19
N LYS A 393 -17.32 11.02 22.25
CA LYS A 393 -17.13 12.48 22.28
C LYS A 393 -16.21 12.95 21.15
N LEU A 394 -15.14 12.22 20.84
CA LEU A 394 -14.27 12.55 19.71
C LEU A 394 -15.06 12.51 18.40
N VAL A 395 -15.79 11.43 18.13
CA VAL A 395 -16.61 11.29 16.91
C VAL A 395 -17.65 12.41 16.79
N ASP A 396 -18.36 12.70 17.88
CA ASP A 396 -19.38 13.74 17.93
C ASP A 396 -18.77 15.13 17.70
N THR A 397 -17.53 15.36 18.15
CA THR A 397 -16.78 16.61 17.94
C THR A 397 -16.34 16.77 16.48
N LEU A 398 -15.89 15.70 15.80
CA LEU A 398 -15.42 15.76 14.40
C LEU A 398 -16.56 15.91 13.38
N THR A 399 -17.72 15.34 13.66
CA THR A 399 -18.82 15.16 12.70
C THR A 399 -19.41 16.47 12.12
N PRO A 400 -19.63 17.54 12.91
CA PRO A 400 -20.15 18.82 12.39
C PRO A 400 -19.24 19.42 11.31
N THR A 401 -17.93 19.51 11.57
CA THR A 401 -16.97 20.04 10.60
C THR A 401 -16.88 19.16 9.37
N MET A 402 -16.92 17.83 9.50
CA MET A 402 -17.00 16.93 8.35
C MET A 402 -18.21 17.21 7.45
N THR A 403 -19.38 17.44 8.06
CA THR A 403 -20.62 17.78 7.34
C THR A 403 -20.49 19.11 6.59
N GLN A 404 -19.88 20.10 7.23
CA GLN A 404 -19.62 21.41 6.65
C GLN A 404 -18.61 21.35 5.49
N VAL A 405 -17.52 20.60 5.64
CA VAL A 405 -16.51 20.38 4.59
C VAL A 405 -17.11 19.66 3.38
N ALA A 406 -17.98 18.68 3.60
CA ALA A 406 -18.66 17.94 2.54
C ALA A 406 -19.70 18.79 1.78
N ASN A 407 -20.23 19.84 2.40
CA ASN A 407 -21.18 20.74 1.77
C ASN A 407 -20.50 21.66 0.75
N LYS A 408 -20.81 21.44 -0.53
CA LYS A 408 -20.27 22.24 -1.64
C LYS A 408 -20.68 23.72 -1.59
N LYS A 409 -21.72 24.07 -0.83
CA LYS A 409 -22.22 25.45 -0.71
C LYS A 409 -21.50 26.27 0.36
N THR A 410 -20.88 25.61 1.34
CA THR A 410 -20.11 26.28 2.39
C THR A 410 -18.91 26.99 1.77
N GLY A 411 -18.62 28.22 2.17
CA GLY A 411 -17.48 29.00 1.67
C GLY A 411 -16.13 28.48 2.17
N SER A 412 -15.03 28.67 1.44
CA SER A 412 -13.71 28.16 1.88
C SER A 412 -13.21 28.81 3.18
N LEU A 413 -13.47 30.11 3.37
CA LEU A 413 -13.15 30.81 4.63
C LEU A 413 -13.99 30.32 5.82
N GLU A 414 -15.22 29.89 5.55
CA GLU A 414 -16.09 29.31 6.57
C GLU A 414 -15.58 27.92 6.99
N VAL A 415 -15.08 27.14 6.03
CA VAL A 415 -14.44 25.85 6.29
C VAL A 415 -13.16 26.03 7.11
N THR A 416 -12.28 26.97 6.76
CA THR A 416 -11.02 27.18 7.48
C THR A 416 -11.25 27.62 8.92
N GLY A 417 -12.19 28.55 9.16
CA GLY A 417 -12.57 28.95 10.52
C GLY A 417 -13.08 27.78 11.37
N ALA A 418 -13.92 26.92 10.77
CA ALA A 418 -14.42 25.72 11.46
C ALA A 418 -13.32 24.69 11.76
N VAL A 419 -12.27 24.60 10.94
CA VAL A 419 -11.12 23.71 11.20
C VAL A 419 -10.28 24.23 12.37
N ILE A 420 -10.05 25.54 12.44
CA ILE A 420 -9.29 26.18 13.53
C ILE A 420 -10.03 26.01 14.87
N GLU A 421 -11.35 26.22 14.88
CA GLU A 421 -12.18 25.98 16.08
C GLU A 421 -12.19 24.50 16.49
N LEU A 422 -12.31 23.60 15.50
CA LEU A 422 -12.28 22.16 15.74
C LEU A 422 -10.96 21.73 16.39
N LYS A 423 -9.83 22.25 15.92
CA LYS A 423 -8.51 21.97 16.50
C LYS A 423 -8.49 22.29 18.00
N SER A 424 -8.88 23.50 18.38
CA SER A 424 -8.92 23.93 19.78
C SER A 424 -9.81 23.04 20.65
N THR A 425 -10.97 22.66 20.11
CA THR A 425 -11.94 21.79 20.80
C THR A 425 -11.38 20.37 20.99
N VAL A 426 -10.78 19.79 19.94
CA VAL A 426 -10.17 18.46 20.01
C VAL A 426 -8.95 18.45 20.92
N ASP A 427 -8.11 19.48 20.90
CA ASP A 427 -6.98 19.59 21.82
C ASP A 427 -7.45 19.60 23.28
N THR A 428 -8.46 20.40 23.59
CA THR A 428 -9.05 20.46 24.94
C THR A 428 -9.63 19.10 25.35
N LEU A 429 -10.35 18.44 24.43
CA LEU A 429 -10.96 17.15 24.68
C LEU A 429 -9.90 16.06 24.93
N VAL A 430 -8.93 15.90 24.02
CA VAL A 430 -7.93 14.83 24.09
C VAL A 430 -7.00 15.02 25.28
N ASN A 431 -6.61 16.27 25.60
CA ASN A 431 -5.78 16.57 26.76
C ASN A 431 -6.49 16.31 28.11
N SER A 432 -7.83 16.20 28.11
CA SER A 432 -8.60 15.83 29.31
C SER A 432 -8.60 14.33 29.60
N TRP A 433 -8.14 13.49 28.66
CA TRP A 433 -8.12 12.04 28.82
C TRP A 433 -6.96 11.62 29.72
N LYS A 434 -7.23 10.76 30.71
CA LYS A 434 -6.20 10.23 31.60
C LYS A 434 -5.20 9.40 30.79
N GLN A 435 -3.93 9.77 30.86
CA GLN A 435 -2.82 8.91 30.43
C GLN A 435 -2.65 7.79 31.47
N PRO A 436 -2.33 6.54 31.08
CA PRO A 436 -1.96 5.53 32.05
C PRO A 436 -0.77 6.01 32.87
N SER A 437 -0.90 6.00 34.20
CA SER A 437 0.17 6.35 35.13
C SER A 437 1.34 5.38 34.93
N THR A 438 2.45 5.88 34.42
CA THR A 438 3.75 5.22 34.53
C THR A 438 4.25 5.41 35.95
N GLU A 439 3.63 4.72 36.91
CA GLU A 439 4.34 4.42 38.16
C GLU A 439 5.36 3.36 37.82
N ALA A 440 6.58 3.82 37.51
CA ALA A 440 7.75 2.98 37.62
C ALA A 440 7.79 2.48 39.07
N THR A 441 7.65 1.17 39.25
CA THR A 441 8.07 0.49 40.46
C THR A 441 9.60 0.61 40.55
N ASP A 442 10.07 1.76 41.04
CA ASP A 442 11.34 1.87 41.74
C ASP A 442 11.17 1.19 43.11
N GLU A 443 10.93 -0.12 43.10
CA GLU A 443 11.29 -0.95 44.26
C GLU A 443 12.75 -1.32 44.07
N ALA A 444 13.61 -0.44 44.57
CA ALA A 444 14.98 -0.80 44.89
C ALA A 444 14.93 -2.04 45.82
N PRO A 445 15.74 -3.08 45.58
CA PRO A 445 15.78 -4.21 46.48
C PRO A 445 16.31 -3.72 47.83
N GLU A 446 15.53 -3.92 48.89
CA GLU A 446 16.01 -3.82 50.27
C GLU A 446 17.23 -4.75 50.41
N ASP A 447 18.35 -4.17 50.82
CA ASP A 447 19.53 -4.89 51.28
C ASP A 447 19.10 -5.83 52.42
N GLY A 448 18.92 -7.09 52.08
CA GLY A 448 18.78 -8.16 53.06
C GLY A 448 20.11 -8.37 53.76
N ASP A 449 20.16 -8.03 55.04
CA ASP A 449 21.20 -8.43 55.97
C ASP A 449 21.46 -9.94 55.83
N ILE A 450 22.64 -10.29 55.32
CA ILE A 450 23.15 -11.66 55.32
C ILE A 450 23.69 -11.93 56.72
N ASP A 451 22.85 -12.52 57.57
CA ASP A 451 23.26 -13.04 58.87
C ASP A 451 24.03 -14.36 58.66
N PHE A 452 25.35 -14.32 58.88
CA PHE A 452 26.23 -15.48 58.88
C PHE A 452 26.25 -16.10 60.28
N ALA A 453 25.39 -17.09 60.54
CA ALA A 453 25.58 -18.05 61.62
C ALA A 453 24.72 -19.32 61.42
N GLY A 454 25.37 -20.48 61.26
CA GLY A 454 24.76 -21.81 61.37
C GLY A 454 25.22 -22.80 60.33
#